data_AF-A0A108T5J9-F1
#
_entry.id   AF-A0A108T5J9-F1
#
_cell.length_a   1.000
_cell.length_b   1.000
_cell.length_c   1.000
_cell.angle_alpha   90.00
_cell.angle_beta   90.00
_cell.angle_gamma   90.00
#
_symmetry.space_group_name_H-M   'P 1'
#
loop_
_entity.id
_entity.type
_entity.pdbx_description
1 polymer ?
#
loop_
_entity_poly.entity_id
_entity_poly.type
_entity_poly.pdbx_seq_one_letter_code
_entity_poly.pdbx_strand_id
1 'polypeptide(L)'
;MEELLEIYKRIEDLRNKGVKMKDIADKTNMPASVLSSLYSSVLPTFARSVKKGMTEEEALDYALSQVNNVSKKRLLGNLTEMKEQLLELDPVTTGNQKEIPFVRMLTEEMNHSAQEVYNYSGIYISYSLSSSSDCLKMEPYLISASENNDYVQVTHMSAYNTTHRGIGLLNNHQNAYIIFNERESPQLALFTIYLQLPMYDYPSMLKGLYLSLDYNRNPIARRIVFVKYSDSTSMDDFIELKGGLLTEEELTPEQKVYFEYTCRGGDYIKTCTVPSPHLNGDDLEREKKMLKL
;
A
#
# COMPACT_ATOMS: atom_id res chain seq x y z
N MET A 1 3.12 -32.41 26.27
CA MET A 1 4.33 -32.00 25.54
C MET A 1 4.00 -31.20 24.29
N GLU A 2 2.88 -31.50 23.60
CA GLU A 2 2.31 -30.66 22.52
C GLU A 2 2.16 -29.16 22.91
N GLU A 3 1.78 -28.90 24.17
CA GLU A 3 1.71 -27.54 24.73
C GLU A 3 3.02 -26.74 24.61
N LEU A 4 4.20 -27.37 24.61
CA LEU A 4 5.47 -26.67 24.42
C LEU A 4 5.58 -26.07 23.01
N LEU A 5 5.08 -26.76 21.99
CA LEU A 5 5.08 -26.27 20.61
C LEU A 5 4.05 -25.15 20.44
N GLU A 6 2.91 -25.24 21.11
CA GLU A 6 1.90 -24.19 21.11
C GLU A 6 2.39 -22.92 21.81
N ILE A 7 3.03 -23.07 22.98
CA ILE A 7 3.70 -21.98 23.70
C ILE A 7 4.77 -21.34 22.80
N TYR A 8 5.58 -22.13 22.11
CA TYR A 8 6.60 -21.62 21.20
C TYR A 8 6.00 -20.76 20.09
N LYS A 9 4.98 -21.28 19.38
CA LYS A 9 4.28 -20.53 18.32
C LYS A 9 3.62 -19.27 18.86
N ARG A 10 3.02 -19.33 20.05
CA ARG A 10 2.35 -18.17 20.64
C ARG A 10 3.34 -17.08 21.03
N ILE A 11 4.48 -17.44 21.64
CA ILE A 11 5.55 -16.45 21.92
C ILE A 11 6.08 -15.86 20.61
N GLU A 12 6.30 -16.67 19.57
CA GLU A 12 6.73 -16.20 18.25
C GLU A 12 5.73 -15.21 17.64
N ASP A 13 4.43 -15.52 17.66
CA ASP A 13 3.35 -14.62 17.20
C ASP A 13 3.34 -13.28 17.97
N LEU A 14 3.41 -13.32 19.31
CA LEU A 14 3.44 -12.12 20.14
C LEU A 14 4.68 -11.27 19.87
N ARG A 15 5.84 -11.90 19.66
CA ARG A 15 7.09 -11.22 19.31
C ARG A 15 7.03 -10.58 17.93
N ASN A 16 6.45 -11.26 16.95
CA ASN A 16 6.23 -10.73 15.59
C ASN A 16 5.25 -9.55 15.60
N LYS A 17 4.29 -9.54 16.52
CA LYS A 17 3.35 -8.43 16.76
C LYS A 17 3.91 -7.31 17.65
N GLY A 18 5.20 -7.36 17.99
CA GLY A 18 5.91 -6.27 18.65
C GLY A 18 5.87 -6.27 20.18
N VAL A 19 5.32 -7.32 20.81
CA VAL A 19 5.31 -7.44 22.28
C VAL A 19 6.74 -7.66 22.79
N LYS A 20 7.16 -6.90 23.82
CA LYS A 20 8.52 -7.03 24.37
C LYS A 20 8.62 -8.31 25.20
N MET A 21 9.79 -8.93 25.18
CA MET A 21 10.07 -10.14 25.97
C MET A 21 9.81 -9.92 27.48
N LYS A 22 10.04 -8.70 27.96
CA LYS A 22 9.76 -8.31 29.35
C LYS A 22 8.26 -8.41 29.68
N ASP A 23 7.39 -7.91 28.80
CA ASP A 23 5.95 -7.88 29.04
C ASP A 23 5.36 -9.31 29.05
N ILE A 24 5.88 -10.17 28.17
CA ILE A 24 5.55 -11.60 28.15
C ILE A 24 6.02 -12.29 29.45
N ALA A 25 7.24 -11.98 29.90
CA ALA A 25 7.80 -12.51 31.14
C ALA A 25 6.99 -12.09 32.37
N ASP A 26 6.59 -10.81 32.44
CA ASP A 26 5.80 -10.26 33.54
C ASP A 26 4.41 -10.92 33.61
N LYS A 27 3.74 -11.15 32.46
CA LYS A 27 2.43 -11.83 32.42
C LYS A 27 2.52 -13.32 32.76
N THR A 28 3.59 -14.00 32.33
CA THR A 28 3.80 -15.44 32.59
C THR A 28 4.42 -15.73 33.96
N ASN A 29 4.66 -14.69 34.76
CA ASN A 29 5.36 -14.77 36.05
C ASN A 29 6.71 -15.54 35.94
N MET A 30 7.39 -15.42 34.80
CA MET A 30 8.69 -16.01 34.55
C MET A 30 9.77 -14.93 34.57
N PRO A 31 10.98 -15.23 35.08
CA PRO A 31 12.09 -14.30 34.92
C PRO A 31 12.41 -14.10 33.42
N ALA A 32 12.60 -12.86 32.99
CA ALA A 32 12.83 -12.54 31.57
C ALA A 32 14.04 -13.28 30.97
N SER A 33 15.07 -13.57 31.76
CA SER A 33 16.23 -14.37 31.33
C SER A 33 15.86 -15.83 31.06
N VAL A 34 14.99 -16.41 31.88
CA VAL A 34 14.50 -17.79 31.74
C VAL A 34 13.60 -17.90 30.50
N LEU A 35 12.66 -16.97 30.34
CA LEU A 35 11.78 -16.92 29.16
C LEU A 35 12.59 -16.70 27.86
N SER A 36 13.62 -15.84 27.90
CA SER A 36 14.50 -15.63 26.77
C SER A 36 15.23 -16.92 26.37
N SER A 37 15.85 -17.63 27.32
CA SER A 37 16.53 -18.90 27.06
C SER A 37 15.57 -20.00 26.58
N LEU A 38 14.35 -20.01 27.11
CA LEU A 38 13.29 -20.91 26.68
C LEU A 38 12.93 -20.67 25.22
N TYR A 39 12.69 -19.41 24.82
CA TYR A 39 12.33 -19.03 23.46
C TYR A 39 13.48 -19.16 22.45
N SER A 40 14.70 -18.72 22.79
CA SER A 40 15.81 -18.67 21.82
C SER A 40 16.55 -19.99 21.66
N SER A 41 16.49 -20.87 22.65
CA SER A 41 17.37 -22.05 22.72
C SER A 41 16.60 -23.34 22.99
N VAL A 42 15.80 -23.41 24.06
CA VAL A 42 15.15 -24.66 24.47
C VAL A 42 14.05 -25.08 23.49
N LEU A 43 13.04 -24.23 23.26
CA LEU A 43 11.90 -24.56 22.39
C LEU A 43 12.30 -24.82 20.92
N PRO A 44 13.22 -24.05 20.30
CA PRO A 44 13.71 -24.35 18.96
C PRO A 44 14.49 -25.67 18.88
N THR A 45 15.31 -25.97 19.90
CA THR A 45 16.09 -27.22 19.97
C THR A 45 15.16 -28.41 20.16
N PHE A 46 14.18 -28.30 21.06
CA PHE A 46 13.14 -29.29 21.29
C PHE A 46 12.37 -29.58 19.99
N ALA A 47 11.85 -28.56 19.31
CA ALA A 47 11.11 -28.72 18.07
C ALA A 47 11.94 -29.38 16.95
N ARG A 48 13.24 -29.05 16.87
CA ARG A 48 14.16 -29.67 15.90
C ARG A 48 14.46 -31.12 16.23
N SER A 49 14.66 -31.45 17.51
CA SER A 49 14.96 -32.81 17.97
C SER A 49 13.78 -33.76 17.78
N VAL A 50 12.56 -33.31 18.09
CA VAL A 50 11.33 -34.08 17.80
C VAL A 50 11.19 -34.33 16.29
N LYS A 51 11.45 -33.33 15.44
CA LYS A 51 11.45 -33.51 13.97
C LYS A 51 12.50 -34.51 13.47
N LYS A 52 13.59 -34.72 14.21
CA LYS A 52 14.64 -35.69 13.90
C LYS A 52 14.33 -37.10 14.41
N GLY A 53 13.14 -37.32 14.98
CA GLY A 53 12.68 -38.63 15.44
C GLY A 53 13.09 -38.98 16.87
N MET A 54 13.58 -38.02 17.67
CA MET A 54 13.75 -38.22 19.11
C MET A 54 12.38 -38.27 19.80
N THR A 55 12.27 -39.04 20.87
CA THR A 55 11.07 -38.99 21.72
C THR A 55 10.95 -37.60 22.36
N GLU A 56 9.73 -37.18 22.69
CA GLU A 56 9.50 -35.86 23.28
C GLU A 56 10.29 -35.67 24.59
N GLU A 57 10.41 -36.71 25.41
CA GLU A 57 11.13 -36.65 26.67
C GLU A 57 12.65 -36.50 26.47
N GLU A 58 13.23 -37.31 25.58
CA GLU A 58 14.66 -37.21 25.22
C GLU A 58 14.99 -35.86 24.56
N ALA A 59 14.10 -35.38 23.69
CA ALA A 59 14.25 -34.08 23.03
C ALA A 59 14.24 -32.92 24.03
N LEU A 60 13.39 -32.99 25.06
CA LEU A 60 13.33 -31.96 26.09
C LEU A 60 14.54 -32.00 27.01
N ASP A 61 14.97 -33.18 27.44
CA ASP A 61 16.19 -33.32 28.26
C ASP A 61 17.42 -32.83 27.52
N TYR A 62 17.53 -33.17 26.23
CA TYR A 62 18.57 -32.64 25.37
C TYR A 62 18.50 -31.11 25.25
N ALA A 63 17.32 -30.55 24.99
CA ALA A 63 17.16 -29.10 24.85
C ALA A 63 17.48 -28.33 26.14
N LEU A 64 17.07 -28.86 27.29
CA LEU A 64 17.35 -28.26 28.60
C LEU A 64 18.83 -28.37 28.99
N SER A 65 19.56 -29.40 28.54
CA SER A 65 21.01 -29.51 28.78
C SER A 65 21.83 -28.36 28.16
N GLN A 66 21.27 -27.66 27.17
CA GLN A 66 21.93 -26.55 26.48
C GLN A 66 21.89 -25.23 27.27
N VAL A 67 21.13 -25.18 28.37
CA VAL A 67 20.94 -23.98 29.19
C VAL A 67 21.02 -24.33 30.67
N ASN A 68 21.52 -23.41 31.50
CA ASN A 68 21.68 -23.66 32.94
C ASN A 68 20.62 -22.98 33.82
N ASN A 69 19.75 -22.16 33.21
CA ASN A 69 18.78 -21.31 33.92
C ASN A 69 17.33 -21.77 33.78
N VAL A 70 17.05 -22.86 33.06
CA VAL A 70 15.70 -23.41 32.88
C VAL A 70 15.59 -24.77 33.60
N SER A 71 14.64 -24.90 34.53
CA SER A 71 14.42 -26.14 35.29
C SER A 71 13.28 -26.96 34.68
N LYS A 72 13.54 -28.23 34.31
CA LYS A 72 12.52 -29.16 33.79
C LYS A 72 11.29 -29.23 34.70
N LYS A 73 11.52 -29.40 36.00
CA LYS A 73 10.44 -29.52 37.01
C LYS A 73 9.57 -28.27 37.09
N ARG A 74 10.18 -27.08 37.07
CA ARG A 74 9.42 -25.81 37.12
C ARG A 74 8.69 -25.53 35.81
N LEU A 75 9.33 -25.81 34.67
CA LEU A 75 8.72 -25.62 33.35
C LEU A 75 7.48 -26.50 33.18
N LEU A 76 7.59 -27.79 33.49
CA LEU A 76 6.46 -28.73 33.39
C LEU A 76 5.38 -28.46 34.44
N GLY A 77 5.76 -27.99 35.64
CA GLY A 77 4.81 -27.63 36.69
C GLY A 77 3.94 -26.42 36.38
N ASN A 78 4.43 -25.49 35.55
CA ASN A 78 3.74 -24.24 35.21
C ASN A 78 3.24 -24.21 33.75
N LEU A 79 3.31 -25.34 33.03
CA LEU A 79 3.12 -25.39 31.58
C LEU A 79 1.72 -24.92 31.15
N THR A 80 0.69 -25.44 31.82
CA THR A 80 -0.71 -25.15 31.52
C THR A 80 -1.07 -23.71 31.85
N GLU A 81 -0.66 -23.23 33.03
CA GLU A 81 -0.87 -21.84 33.46
C GLU A 81 -0.17 -20.84 32.52
N MET A 82 1.06 -21.15 32.11
CA MET A 82 1.81 -20.34 31.15
C MET A 82 1.09 -20.27 29.80
N LYS A 83 0.56 -21.39 29.30
CA LYS A 83 -0.21 -21.43 28.05
C LYS A 83 -1.46 -20.56 28.15
N GLU A 84 -2.24 -20.68 29.22
CA GLU A 84 -3.45 -19.87 29.44
C GLU A 84 -3.11 -18.37 29.51
N GLN A 85 -2.10 -17.99 30.28
CA GLN A 85 -1.65 -16.61 30.41
C GLN A 85 -1.14 -15.99 29.08
N LEU A 86 -0.51 -16.81 28.23
CA LEU A 86 -0.08 -16.39 26.89
C LEU A 86 -1.23 -16.27 25.89
N LEU A 87 -2.28 -17.07 26.05
CA LEU A 87 -3.48 -16.98 25.22
C LEU A 87 -4.30 -15.73 25.56
N GLU A 88 -4.40 -15.41 26.86
CA GLU A 88 -5.03 -14.16 27.35
C GLU A 88 -4.22 -12.89 27.07
N LEU A 89 -2.92 -13.03 26.76
CA LEU A 89 -2.11 -11.88 26.39
C LEU A 89 -2.52 -11.43 24.99
N ASP A 90 -3.42 -10.46 24.92
CA ASP A 90 -3.61 -9.71 23.69
C ASP A 90 -2.33 -8.95 23.37
N PRO A 91 -1.92 -8.88 22.09
CA PRO A 91 -0.87 -7.99 21.67
C PRO A 91 -1.36 -6.58 22.00
N VAL A 92 -0.99 -6.06 23.16
CA VAL A 92 -1.18 -4.67 23.46
C VAL A 92 -0.35 -3.96 22.40
N THR A 93 -1.03 -3.37 21.42
CA THR A 93 -0.50 -2.29 20.60
C THR A 93 -0.22 -1.13 21.55
N THR A 94 0.76 -1.30 22.46
CA THR A 94 1.33 -0.20 23.22
C THR A 94 2.03 0.67 22.19
N GLY A 95 1.25 1.58 21.59
CA GLY A 95 1.45 3.03 21.44
C GLY A 95 2.87 3.58 21.49
N ASN A 96 3.86 2.83 21.02
CA ASN A 96 5.28 3.19 21.03
C ASN A 96 5.97 2.82 19.72
N GLN A 97 5.24 2.54 18.65
CA GLN A 97 5.65 3.19 17.41
C GLN A 97 5.43 4.66 17.68
N LYS A 98 6.50 5.46 17.76
CA LYS A 98 6.35 6.91 17.60
C LYS A 98 5.62 7.05 16.28
N GLU A 99 4.33 7.35 16.36
CA GLU A 99 3.52 7.62 15.19
C GLU A 99 4.29 8.68 14.41
N ILE A 100 4.68 8.32 13.18
CA ILE A 100 5.51 9.20 12.37
C ILE A 100 4.67 10.47 12.18
N PRO A 101 5.11 11.66 12.62
CA PRO A 101 4.24 12.85 12.63
C PRO A 101 3.59 13.12 11.27
N PHE A 102 4.32 12.84 10.18
CA PHE A 102 3.81 12.92 8.82
C PHE A 102 2.68 11.92 8.52
N VAL A 103 2.78 10.67 9.01
CA VAL A 103 1.73 9.66 8.83
C VAL A 103 0.46 10.07 9.59
N ARG A 104 0.62 10.66 10.78
CA ARG A 104 -0.52 11.22 11.51
C ARG A 104 -1.19 12.35 10.72
N MET A 105 -0.42 13.31 10.23
CA MET A 105 -0.94 14.40 9.39
C MET A 105 -1.63 13.86 8.13
N LEU A 106 -1.06 12.86 7.48
CA LEU A 106 -1.67 12.20 6.32
C LEU A 106 -3.00 11.54 6.69
N THR A 107 -3.05 10.88 7.84
CA THR A 107 -4.27 10.22 8.35
C THR A 107 -5.35 11.26 8.68
N GLU A 108 -4.99 12.37 9.33
CA GLU A 108 -5.90 13.49 9.60
C GLU A 108 -6.46 14.07 8.28
N GLU A 109 -5.61 14.28 7.28
CA GLU A 109 -6.03 14.79 5.96
C GLU A 109 -6.91 13.81 5.19
N MET A 110 -6.64 12.50 5.26
CA MET A 110 -7.48 11.46 4.65
C MET A 110 -8.90 11.49 5.22
N ASN A 111 -9.03 11.59 6.54
CA ASN A 111 -10.31 11.70 7.22
C ASN A 111 -11.04 12.99 6.83
N HIS A 112 -10.33 14.11 6.77
CA HIS A 112 -10.92 15.39 6.36
C HIS A 112 -11.40 15.34 4.90
N SER A 113 -10.59 14.79 4.00
CA SER A 113 -10.94 14.60 2.59
C SER A 113 -12.21 13.77 2.42
N ALA A 114 -12.40 12.71 3.22
CA ALA A 114 -13.60 11.88 3.17
C ALA A 114 -14.89 12.66 3.49
N GLN A 115 -14.80 13.69 4.33
CA GLN A 115 -15.94 14.54 4.67
C GLN A 115 -16.33 15.50 3.54
N GLU A 116 -15.38 15.87 2.67
CA GLU A 116 -15.57 16.87 1.60
C GLU A 116 -15.76 16.25 0.21
N VAL A 117 -15.46 14.95 0.05
CA VAL A 117 -15.50 14.27 -1.25
C VAL A 117 -16.87 14.23 -1.91
N TYR A 118 -17.95 14.44 -1.16
CA TYR A 118 -19.31 14.40 -1.70
C TYR A 118 -19.49 15.30 -2.94
N ASN A 119 -18.81 16.46 -2.96
CA ASN A 119 -18.82 17.41 -4.08
C ASN A 119 -18.19 16.86 -5.36
N TYR A 120 -17.25 15.93 -5.23
CA TYR A 120 -16.49 15.36 -6.32
C TYR A 120 -16.82 13.89 -6.56
N SER A 121 -17.73 13.32 -5.78
CA SER A 121 -18.08 11.90 -5.86
C SER A 121 -18.82 11.59 -7.16
N GLY A 122 -18.57 10.40 -7.69
CA GLY A 122 -19.20 9.92 -8.91
C GLY A 122 -18.23 9.14 -9.80
N ILE A 123 -18.73 8.78 -10.97
CA ILE A 123 -17.96 8.12 -12.02
C ILE A 123 -17.51 9.17 -13.02
N TYR A 124 -16.23 9.13 -13.38
CA TYR A 124 -15.58 9.98 -14.37
C TYR A 124 -14.98 9.14 -15.48
N ILE A 125 -15.01 9.65 -16.71
CA ILE A 125 -14.15 9.16 -17.78
C ILE A 125 -12.95 10.10 -17.87
N SER A 126 -11.76 9.53 -17.70
CA SER A 126 -10.53 10.27 -17.92
C SER A 126 -10.08 10.20 -19.37
N TYR A 127 -9.42 11.25 -19.84
CA TYR A 127 -8.79 11.34 -21.16
C TYR A 127 -7.35 11.79 -21.01
N SER A 128 -6.42 11.05 -21.62
CA SER A 128 -4.99 11.36 -21.60
C SER A 128 -4.27 10.71 -22.79
N LEU A 129 -3.03 11.11 -23.05
CA LEU A 129 -2.19 10.47 -24.06
C LEU A 129 -1.81 9.04 -23.63
N SER A 130 -1.96 8.06 -24.53
CA SER A 130 -1.51 6.68 -24.33
C SER A 130 0.02 6.56 -24.23
N SER A 131 0.52 5.62 -23.43
CA SER A 131 1.96 5.40 -23.26
C SER A 131 2.61 4.62 -24.39
N SER A 132 1.83 3.87 -25.15
CA SER A 132 2.31 2.96 -26.19
C SER A 132 2.07 3.46 -27.62
N SER A 133 1.17 4.41 -27.80
CA SER A 133 0.71 4.87 -29.12
C SER A 133 0.24 6.32 -29.08
N ASP A 134 0.19 6.97 -30.23
CA ASP A 134 -0.38 8.31 -30.38
C ASP A 134 -1.91 8.22 -30.47
N CYS A 135 -2.52 7.84 -29.34
CA CYS A 135 -3.97 7.60 -29.23
C CYS A 135 -4.51 8.25 -27.95
N LEU A 136 -5.78 8.62 -27.99
CA LEU A 136 -6.50 9.05 -26.80
C LEU A 136 -6.79 7.83 -25.93
N LYS A 137 -6.24 7.82 -24.72
CA LYS A 137 -6.54 6.82 -23.71
C LYS A 137 -7.74 7.28 -22.90
N MET A 138 -8.80 6.48 -22.90
CA MET A 138 -10.01 6.70 -22.11
C MET A 138 -10.12 5.66 -21.01
N GLU A 139 -10.25 6.09 -19.75
CA GLU A 139 -10.24 5.20 -18.58
C GLU A 139 -11.26 5.65 -17.54
N PRO A 140 -12.18 4.77 -17.09
CA PRO A 140 -13.12 5.06 -16.02
C PRO A 140 -12.46 5.17 -14.65
N TYR A 141 -12.93 6.13 -13.84
CA TYR A 141 -12.58 6.31 -12.43
C TYR A 141 -13.85 6.50 -11.60
N LEU A 142 -13.95 5.80 -10.47
CA LEU A 142 -14.98 5.97 -9.45
C LEU A 142 -14.34 6.65 -8.24
N ILE A 143 -14.83 7.83 -7.88
CA ILE A 143 -14.40 8.60 -6.70
C ILE A 143 -15.54 8.58 -5.68
N SER A 144 -15.24 8.14 -4.47
CA SER A 144 -16.22 8.08 -3.37
C SER A 144 -15.53 8.13 -2.01
N ALA A 145 -16.28 8.41 -0.95
CA ALA A 145 -15.84 8.05 0.39
C ALA A 145 -15.70 6.52 0.51
N SER A 146 -14.81 6.05 1.38
CA SER A 146 -14.77 4.65 1.80
C SER A 146 -16.02 4.28 2.61
N GLU A 147 -16.31 2.98 2.77
CA GLU A 147 -17.52 2.50 3.48
C GLU A 147 -17.66 3.08 4.90
N ASN A 148 -16.55 3.25 5.61
CA ASN A 148 -16.52 3.82 6.96
C ASN A 148 -16.32 5.34 6.98
N ASN A 149 -16.19 5.98 5.82
CA ASN A 149 -15.91 7.41 5.68
C ASN A 149 -14.57 7.85 6.28
N ASP A 150 -13.58 6.96 6.30
CA ASP A 150 -12.24 7.21 6.86
C ASP A 150 -11.28 7.85 5.84
N TYR A 151 -11.54 7.70 4.55
CA TYR A 151 -10.71 8.23 3.46
C TYR A 151 -11.49 8.29 2.14
N VAL A 152 -10.97 9.02 1.17
CA VAL A 152 -11.48 9.00 -0.21
C VAL A 152 -10.93 7.78 -0.93
N GLN A 153 -11.81 6.86 -1.30
CA GLN A 153 -11.46 5.72 -2.13
C GLN A 153 -11.61 6.10 -3.60
N VAL A 154 -10.61 5.73 -4.41
CA VAL A 154 -10.69 5.86 -5.86
C VAL A 154 -10.46 4.51 -6.51
N THR A 155 -11.40 4.08 -7.35
CA THR A 155 -11.26 2.86 -8.15
C THR A 155 -11.06 3.26 -9.61
N HIS A 156 -10.07 2.67 -10.27
CA HIS A 156 -9.69 2.96 -11.65
C HIS A 156 -9.74 1.68 -12.47
N MET A 157 -10.30 1.75 -13.68
CA MET A 157 -10.21 0.68 -14.66
C MET A 157 -9.34 1.15 -15.83
N SER A 158 -8.22 0.45 -16.06
CA SER A 158 -7.30 0.78 -17.13
C SER A 158 -7.87 0.46 -18.51
N ALA A 159 -7.25 1.01 -19.55
CA ALA A 159 -7.56 0.67 -20.94
C ALA A 159 -7.30 -0.81 -21.30
N TYR A 160 -6.64 -1.55 -20.40
CA TYR A 160 -6.34 -2.97 -20.54
C TYR A 160 -7.14 -3.85 -19.55
N ASN A 161 -8.24 -3.30 -19.00
CA ASN A 161 -9.14 -3.97 -18.06
C ASN A 161 -8.48 -4.44 -16.75
N THR A 162 -7.44 -3.73 -16.30
CA THR A 162 -6.88 -3.92 -14.95
C THR A 162 -7.54 -2.93 -14.00
N THR A 163 -7.97 -3.43 -12.83
CA THR A 163 -8.56 -2.58 -11.80
C THR A 163 -7.51 -2.19 -10.78
N HIS A 164 -7.38 -0.88 -10.52
CA HIS A 164 -6.52 -0.33 -9.48
C HIS A 164 -7.38 0.35 -8.42
N ARG A 165 -6.95 0.22 -7.16
CA ARG A 165 -7.56 0.94 -6.04
C ARG A 165 -6.52 1.90 -5.46
N GLY A 166 -6.96 3.10 -5.19
CA GLY A 166 -6.15 4.20 -4.71
C GLY A 166 -6.90 5.02 -3.67
N ILE A 167 -6.20 6.05 -3.18
CA ILE A 167 -6.74 7.01 -2.22
C ILE A 167 -6.69 8.42 -2.80
N GLY A 168 -7.66 9.24 -2.41
CA GLY A 168 -7.69 10.67 -2.71
C GLY A 168 -7.36 11.51 -1.47
N LEU A 169 -6.62 12.60 -1.67
CA LEU A 169 -6.42 13.68 -0.71
C LEU A 169 -6.90 14.97 -1.34
N LEU A 170 -7.86 15.64 -0.71
CA LEU A 170 -8.50 16.86 -1.20
C LEU A 170 -8.04 18.03 -0.34
N ASN A 171 -7.40 19.03 -0.94
CA ASN A 171 -6.90 20.19 -0.21
C ASN A 171 -7.76 21.42 -0.53
N ASN A 172 -8.67 21.78 0.39
CA ASN A 172 -9.37 23.07 0.48
C ASN A 172 -9.89 23.63 -0.85
N HIS A 173 -10.52 22.81 -1.69
CA HIS A 173 -11.03 23.22 -3.01
C HIS A 173 -9.98 23.84 -3.96
N GLN A 174 -8.68 23.58 -3.75
CA GLN A 174 -7.62 24.02 -4.66
C GLN A 174 -7.13 22.89 -5.55
N ASN A 175 -6.85 21.73 -4.93
CA ASN A 175 -6.27 20.61 -5.63
C ASN A 175 -6.60 19.27 -4.95
N ALA A 176 -6.48 18.21 -5.72
CA ALA A 176 -6.58 16.84 -5.26
C ALA A 176 -5.36 16.05 -5.69
N TYR A 177 -4.89 15.16 -4.81
CA TYR A 177 -3.91 14.14 -5.12
C TYR A 177 -4.58 12.78 -5.05
N ILE A 178 -4.58 12.04 -6.15
CA ILE A 178 -5.03 10.65 -6.17
C ILE A 178 -3.79 9.77 -6.35
N ILE A 179 -3.60 8.83 -5.43
CA ILE A 179 -2.42 7.98 -5.39
C ILE A 179 -2.87 6.53 -5.52
N PHE A 180 -2.25 5.81 -6.44
CA PHE A 180 -2.49 4.39 -6.68
C PHE A 180 -1.20 3.60 -6.52
N ASN A 181 -1.33 2.31 -6.22
CA ASN A 181 -0.22 1.36 -6.31
C ASN A 181 -0.43 0.46 -7.54
N GLU A 182 0.52 0.50 -8.47
CA GLU A 182 0.55 -0.36 -9.67
C GLU A 182 0.89 -1.82 -9.34
N ARG A 183 1.46 -2.09 -8.16
CA ARG A 183 1.90 -3.43 -7.76
C ARG A 183 1.15 -3.94 -6.53
N GLU A 184 1.15 -5.25 -6.37
CA GLU A 184 0.68 -5.87 -5.14
C GLU A 184 1.71 -5.69 -4.01
N SER A 185 1.21 -5.68 -2.77
CA SER A 185 2.02 -5.69 -1.56
C SER A 185 3.05 -6.83 -1.60
N PRO A 186 4.31 -6.62 -1.15
CA PRO A 186 4.82 -5.52 -0.35
C PRO A 186 5.47 -4.37 -1.15
N GLN A 187 5.40 -4.39 -2.48
CA GLN A 187 6.06 -3.38 -3.31
C GLN A 187 5.14 -2.17 -3.51
N LEU A 188 5.71 -0.97 -3.34
CA LEU A 188 5.05 0.29 -3.66
C LEU A 188 5.63 0.81 -4.98
N ALA A 189 4.83 0.76 -6.03
CA ALA A 189 5.07 1.42 -7.31
C ALA A 189 3.94 2.43 -7.51
N LEU A 190 4.16 3.67 -7.08
CA LEU A 190 3.11 4.67 -7.06
C LEU A 190 3.04 5.39 -8.40
N PHE A 191 1.80 5.61 -8.87
CA PHE A 191 1.51 6.71 -9.78
C PHE A 191 0.54 7.68 -9.10
N THR A 192 0.56 8.92 -9.54
CA THR A 192 -0.17 10.00 -8.89
C THR A 192 -0.86 10.86 -9.91
N ILE A 193 -2.13 11.17 -9.65
CA ILE A 193 -2.92 12.13 -10.41
C ILE A 193 -3.09 13.36 -9.56
N TYR A 194 -2.62 14.49 -10.07
CA TYR A 194 -2.92 15.81 -9.55
C TYR A 194 -4.13 16.37 -10.31
N LEU A 195 -5.18 16.77 -9.63
CA LEU A 195 -6.34 17.45 -10.22
C LEU A 195 -6.50 18.84 -9.62
N GLN A 196 -6.87 19.81 -10.45
CA GLN A 196 -7.31 21.13 -10.01
C GLN A 196 -8.77 21.05 -9.60
N LEU A 197 -9.06 21.43 -8.35
CA LEU A 197 -10.42 21.52 -7.86
C LEU A 197 -10.94 22.94 -8.10
N PRO A 198 -12.16 23.10 -8.65
CA PRO A 198 -12.76 24.41 -8.82
C PRO A 198 -13.44 24.89 -7.53
N MET A 199 -13.68 26.20 -7.47
CA MET A 199 -14.35 26.86 -6.33
C MET A 199 -15.88 26.70 -6.31
N TYR A 200 -16.45 25.83 -7.16
CA TYR A 200 -17.89 25.59 -7.25
C TYR A 200 -18.21 24.11 -7.05
N ASP A 201 -19.40 23.84 -6.52
CA ASP A 201 -19.84 22.49 -6.19
C ASP A 201 -20.22 21.68 -7.43
N TYR A 202 -20.04 20.36 -7.35
CA TYR A 202 -20.42 19.39 -8.38
C TYR A 202 -19.85 19.69 -9.78
N PRO A 203 -18.52 19.80 -9.93
CA PRO A 203 -17.92 20.05 -11.23
C PRO A 203 -18.16 18.91 -12.21
N SER A 204 -18.56 19.28 -13.43
CA SER A 204 -18.69 18.33 -14.55
C SER A 204 -17.34 17.92 -15.15
N MET A 205 -16.27 18.67 -14.84
CA MET A 205 -14.94 18.40 -15.38
C MET A 205 -13.85 18.85 -14.41
N LEU A 206 -12.82 18.01 -14.27
CA LEU A 206 -11.57 18.29 -13.57
C LEU A 206 -10.41 18.10 -14.54
N LYS A 207 -9.27 18.76 -14.28
CA LYS A 207 -8.07 18.62 -15.11
C LYS A 207 -6.82 18.68 -14.27
N GLY A 208 -5.74 18.09 -14.76
CA GLY A 208 -4.43 18.25 -14.14
C GLY A 208 -3.36 17.38 -14.77
N LEU A 209 -2.55 16.74 -13.94
CA LEU A 209 -1.36 16.00 -14.35
C LEU A 209 -1.38 14.55 -13.85
N TYR A 210 -1.09 13.63 -14.75
CA TYR A 210 -0.82 12.22 -14.48
C TYR A 210 0.70 12.01 -14.41
N LEU A 211 1.21 11.62 -13.25
CA LEU A 211 2.61 11.40 -12.94
C LEU A 211 2.88 9.90 -12.75
N SER A 212 3.68 9.29 -13.62
CA SER A 212 4.02 7.87 -13.55
C SER A 212 5.41 7.60 -14.11
N LEU A 213 5.75 6.31 -14.23
CA LEU A 213 6.86 5.85 -15.05
C LEU A 213 6.35 5.41 -16.43
N ASP A 214 7.15 5.58 -17.48
CA ASP A 214 6.92 4.97 -18.79
C ASP A 214 7.39 3.49 -18.82
N TYR A 215 7.20 2.81 -19.96
CA TYR A 215 7.66 1.41 -20.12
C TYR A 215 9.17 1.22 -19.97
N ASN A 216 9.96 2.26 -20.19
CA ASN A 216 11.40 2.27 -19.99
C ASN A 216 11.80 2.72 -18.57
N ARG A 217 10.82 2.83 -17.66
CA ARG A 217 10.94 3.30 -16.28
C ARG A 217 11.44 4.75 -16.14
N ASN A 218 11.27 5.55 -17.17
CA ASN A 218 11.56 6.97 -17.08
C ASN A 218 10.37 7.72 -16.46
N PRO A 219 10.62 8.67 -15.53
CA PRO A 219 9.61 9.59 -15.04
C PRO A 219 8.92 10.35 -16.18
N ILE A 220 7.60 10.40 -16.12
CA ILE A 220 6.77 11.13 -17.07
C ILE A 220 5.60 11.82 -16.38
N ALA A 221 5.33 13.05 -16.79
CA ALA A 221 4.15 13.83 -16.44
C ALA A 221 3.32 14.07 -17.70
N ARG A 222 2.01 13.84 -17.68
CA ARG A 222 1.11 14.03 -18.81
C ARG A 222 -0.12 14.82 -18.39
N ARG A 223 -0.69 15.60 -19.29
CA ARG A 223 -2.02 16.16 -19.06
C ARG A 223 -3.08 15.07 -18.98
N ILE A 224 -4.05 15.28 -18.10
CA ILE A 224 -5.22 14.42 -17.95
C ILE A 224 -6.45 15.29 -17.66
N VAL A 225 -7.58 14.87 -18.23
CA VAL A 225 -8.89 15.48 -18.01
C VAL A 225 -9.83 14.40 -17.48
N PHE A 226 -10.63 14.74 -16.48
CA PHE A 226 -11.69 13.90 -15.92
C PHE A 226 -13.02 14.55 -16.28
N VAL A 227 -13.89 13.86 -17.00
CA VAL A 227 -15.23 14.33 -17.34
C VAL A 227 -16.24 13.49 -16.57
N LYS A 228 -17.14 14.14 -15.83
CA LYS A 228 -18.13 13.46 -15.01
C LYS A 228 -19.12 12.74 -15.92
N TYR A 229 -19.23 11.43 -15.72
CA TYR A 229 -20.13 10.55 -16.45
C TYR A 229 -21.44 10.33 -15.70
N SER A 230 -21.35 10.15 -14.38
CA SER A 230 -22.50 9.92 -13.51
C SER A 230 -22.21 10.39 -12.08
N ASP A 231 -23.26 10.78 -11.36
CA ASP A 231 -23.20 11.03 -9.92
C ASP A 231 -23.24 9.72 -9.09
N SER A 232 -23.47 8.58 -9.75
CA SER A 232 -23.47 7.27 -9.08
C SER A 232 -22.11 6.96 -8.46
N THR A 233 -22.13 6.46 -7.24
CA THR A 233 -20.97 5.89 -6.56
C THR A 233 -21.03 4.36 -6.46
N SER A 234 -21.93 3.74 -7.24
CA SER A 234 -22.13 2.29 -7.26
C SER A 234 -20.98 1.59 -7.99
N MET A 235 -20.44 0.53 -7.38
CA MET A 235 -19.46 -0.31 -8.05
C MET A 235 -20.10 -1.10 -9.20
N ASP A 236 -21.39 -1.44 -9.11
CA ASP A 236 -22.10 -2.17 -10.16
C ASP A 236 -22.22 -1.33 -11.44
N ASP A 237 -22.53 -0.04 -11.32
CA ASP A 237 -22.57 0.89 -12.45
C ASP A 237 -21.17 1.11 -13.04
N PHE A 238 -20.14 1.07 -12.20
CA PHE A 238 -18.75 1.29 -12.61
C PHE A 238 -18.17 0.12 -13.41
N ILE A 239 -18.43 -1.13 -13.02
CA ILE A 239 -17.87 -2.32 -13.69
C ILE A 239 -18.43 -2.55 -15.10
N GLU A 240 -19.58 -1.94 -15.44
CA GLU A 240 -20.13 -1.99 -16.79
C GLU A 240 -19.33 -1.15 -17.79
N LEU A 241 -18.60 -0.14 -17.29
CA LEU A 241 -17.77 0.72 -18.11
C LEU A 241 -16.46 0.04 -18.49
N LYS A 242 -15.95 0.38 -19.67
CA LYS A 242 -14.68 -0.15 -20.18
C LYS A 242 -13.74 0.97 -20.55
N GLY A 243 -12.48 0.81 -20.18
CA GLY A 243 -11.39 1.62 -20.72
C GLY A 243 -11.08 1.24 -22.17
N GLY A 244 -10.37 2.11 -22.87
CA GLY A 244 -10.00 1.88 -24.26
C GLY A 244 -8.99 2.88 -24.80
N LEU A 245 -8.54 2.60 -26.02
CA LEU A 245 -7.71 3.49 -26.82
C LEU A 245 -8.52 3.89 -28.05
N LEU A 246 -8.56 5.19 -28.35
CA LEU A 246 -9.20 5.73 -29.54
C LEU A 246 -8.16 6.42 -30.42
N THR A 247 -8.14 6.07 -31.70
CA THR A 247 -7.43 6.80 -32.74
C THR A 247 -8.16 8.10 -33.08
N GLU A 248 -7.46 9.06 -33.69
CA GLU A 248 -8.02 10.37 -34.04
C GLU A 248 -9.28 10.28 -34.94
N GLU A 249 -9.34 9.23 -35.76
CA GLU A 249 -10.44 8.94 -36.70
C GLU A 249 -11.72 8.47 -35.98
N GLU A 250 -11.57 7.83 -34.83
CA GLU A 250 -12.65 7.27 -34.01
C GLU A 250 -13.24 8.32 -33.04
N LEU A 251 -12.61 9.49 -32.91
CA LEU A 251 -13.00 10.51 -31.94
C LEU A 251 -14.29 11.22 -32.35
N THR A 252 -15.21 11.30 -31.39
CA THR A 252 -16.35 12.22 -31.45
C THR A 252 -15.86 13.69 -31.42
N PRO A 253 -16.70 14.66 -31.87
CA PRO A 253 -16.33 16.08 -31.82
C PRO A 253 -15.91 16.57 -30.43
N GLU A 254 -16.55 16.07 -29.37
CA GLU A 254 -16.21 16.41 -27.98
C GLU A 254 -14.86 15.81 -27.57
N GLN A 255 -14.61 14.55 -27.88
CA GLN A 255 -13.35 13.88 -27.56
C GLN A 255 -12.16 14.49 -28.30
N LYS A 256 -12.37 15.06 -29.49
CA LYS A 256 -11.33 15.81 -30.20
C LYS A 256 -10.81 16.98 -29.36
N VAL A 257 -11.68 17.69 -28.65
CA VAL A 257 -11.25 18.79 -27.75
C VAL A 257 -10.32 18.28 -26.65
N TYR A 258 -10.60 17.11 -26.09
CA TYR A 258 -9.75 16.50 -25.06
C TYR A 258 -8.42 16.01 -25.66
N PHE A 259 -8.47 15.38 -26.83
CA PHE A 259 -7.27 14.96 -27.56
C PHE A 259 -6.33 16.13 -27.86
N GLU A 260 -6.85 17.24 -28.38
CA GLU A 260 -6.08 18.46 -28.62
C GLU A 260 -5.41 19.01 -27.34
N TYR A 261 -6.06 18.85 -26.19
CA TYR A 261 -5.55 19.35 -24.92
C TYR A 261 -4.53 18.42 -24.25
N THR A 262 -4.61 17.10 -24.50
CA THR A 262 -3.82 16.10 -23.77
C THR A 262 -2.74 15.39 -24.60
N CYS A 263 -2.81 15.46 -25.93
CA CYS A 263 -2.01 14.60 -26.81
C CYS A 263 -1.07 15.35 -27.76
N ARG A 264 -0.96 16.70 -27.69
CA ARG A 264 -0.06 17.44 -28.57
C ARG A 264 1.38 17.44 -28.05
N GLY A 265 2.31 17.75 -28.95
CA GLY A 265 3.73 17.90 -28.60
C GLY A 265 3.91 18.95 -27.49
N GLY A 266 4.52 18.56 -26.37
CA GLY A 266 4.69 19.40 -25.19
C GLY A 266 3.63 19.24 -24.09
N ASP A 267 2.56 18.47 -24.32
CA ASP A 267 1.54 18.17 -23.29
C ASP A 267 1.99 17.07 -22.30
N TYR A 268 3.20 16.54 -22.49
CA TYR A 268 3.88 15.72 -21.52
C TYR A 268 5.34 16.18 -21.32
N ILE A 269 5.83 16.02 -20.10
CA ILE A 269 7.23 16.22 -19.74
C ILE A 269 7.79 14.84 -19.40
N LYS A 270 8.85 14.45 -20.11
CA LYS A 270 9.53 13.18 -19.93
C LYS A 270 10.99 13.44 -19.63
N THR A 271 11.54 12.74 -18.65
CA THR A 271 12.99 12.60 -18.53
C THR A 271 13.43 11.30 -19.19
N CYS A 272 14.70 11.14 -19.53
CA CYS A 272 15.18 9.85 -20.00
C CYS A 272 16.52 9.47 -19.37
N THR A 273 16.66 8.19 -19.06
CA THR A 273 17.90 7.66 -18.52
C THR A 273 18.96 7.66 -19.62
N VAL A 274 20.03 8.43 -19.42
CA VAL A 274 21.20 8.42 -20.29
C VAL A 274 22.01 7.14 -20.00
N PRO A 275 22.42 6.35 -21.02
CA PRO A 275 23.26 5.17 -20.81
C PRO A 275 24.59 5.55 -20.16
N SER A 276 24.89 4.92 -19.01
CA SER A 276 26.03 5.22 -18.14
C SER A 276 26.07 6.69 -17.67
N PRO A 277 25.07 7.14 -16.89
CA PRO A 277 24.98 8.53 -16.49
C PRO A 277 26.05 8.87 -15.44
N HIS A 278 26.72 9.99 -15.65
CA HIS A 278 27.60 10.64 -14.68
C HIS A 278 26.83 11.57 -13.73
N LEU A 279 25.54 11.83 -14.01
CA LEU A 279 24.64 12.77 -13.33
C LEU A 279 25.21 14.19 -13.24
N ASN A 280 25.76 14.67 -14.36
CA ASN A 280 26.36 16.00 -14.49
C ASN A 280 25.76 16.77 -15.69
N GLY A 281 26.28 17.97 -15.97
CA GLY A 281 25.79 18.81 -17.06
C GLY A 281 25.83 18.15 -18.45
N ASP A 282 26.81 17.29 -18.72
CA ASP A 282 26.94 16.61 -20.02
C ASP A 282 25.78 15.64 -20.27
N ASP A 283 25.30 15.00 -19.21
CA ASP A 283 24.12 14.13 -19.29
C ASP A 283 22.85 14.93 -19.57
N LEU A 284 22.71 16.15 -19.03
CA LEU A 284 21.56 17.00 -19.31
C LEU A 284 21.50 17.41 -20.79
N GLU A 285 22.65 17.72 -21.40
CA GLU A 285 22.72 18.01 -22.84
C GLU A 285 22.40 16.78 -23.70
N ARG A 286 22.91 15.61 -23.29
CA ARG A 286 22.66 14.34 -23.97
C ARG A 286 21.20 13.93 -23.88
N GLU A 287 20.60 14.09 -22.71
CA GLU A 287 19.17 13.89 -22.45
C GLU A 287 18.32 14.81 -23.34
N LYS A 288 18.63 16.12 -23.40
CA LYS A 288 17.93 17.07 -24.28
C LYS A 288 17.99 16.66 -25.76
N LYS A 289 19.16 16.17 -26.24
CA LYS A 289 19.32 15.66 -27.61
C LYS A 289 18.55 14.37 -27.87
N MET A 290 18.33 13.54 -26.85
CA MET A 290 17.52 12.31 -26.95
C MET A 290 16.02 12.61 -26.95
N LEU A 291 15.60 13.62 -26.17
CA LEU A 291 14.19 13.97 -26.02
C LEU A 291 13.61 14.71 -27.24
N LYS A 292 14.44 15.40 -28.05
CA LYS A 292 14.05 16.21 -29.23
C LYS A 292 12.57 16.64 -29.23
N LEU A 293 12.28 17.47 -28.23
CA LEU A 293 11.25 18.51 -28.26
C LEU A 293 11.65 19.58 -29.30
#